data_AF-A0A453NFM6-F1
#
_entry.id   AF-A0A453NFM6-F1
#
_cell.length_a   1.000
_cell.length_b   1.000
_cell.length_c   1.000
_cell.angle_alpha   90.00
_cell.angle_beta   90.00
_cell.angle_gamma   90.00
#
_symmetry.space_group_name_H-M   'P 1'
#
loop_
_entity.id
_entity.type
_entity.pdbx_description
1 polymer ?
#
loop_
_entity_poly.entity_id
_entity_poly.type
_entity_poly.pdbx_seq_one_letter_code
_entity_poly.pdbx_strand_id
1 'polypeptide(L)'
;ASGATQQFFTESGFPCPPLRNPSDHFLRTINKDFDEEIVESSKARRKTAAEAIEILTDAYQSPAYSEKTMDRIAEMKGIGGAPFRKREQASFSTKLFVLTRRSFVNMHRDIGYYWMRLGVYLGIGICLGTIFYQVGHSYSSIQARCEVIMYTTALLTFMAIGGFPSFVEDVKVFRRERLSGHYGVAEFVISNTLSATPYLAVIAVIPGAMLYYLTGLTKGPDRFAYFVVNLCMCTLLVESMMMIIA
;
A
#
# COMPACT_ATOMS: atom_id res chain seq x y z
N ALA A 1 -25.36 22.50 21.00
CA ALA A 1 -24.71 22.89 19.72
C ALA A 1 -25.73 23.07 18.58
N SER A 2 -26.66 22.14 18.35
CA SER A 2 -27.59 22.18 17.20
C SER A 2 -28.52 23.40 17.12
N GLY A 3 -28.96 23.97 18.25
CA GLY A 3 -29.90 25.12 18.25
C GLY A 3 -29.30 26.45 17.76
N ALA A 4 -28.02 26.73 18.06
CA ALA A 4 -27.37 27.98 17.63
C ALA A 4 -27.14 28.02 16.12
N THR A 5 -26.80 26.87 15.52
CA THR A 5 -26.66 26.75 14.06
C THR A 5 -28.03 26.91 13.37
N GLN A 6 -29.10 26.34 13.94
CA GLN A 6 -30.46 26.55 13.42
C GLN A 6 -30.89 28.01 13.45
N GLN A 7 -30.59 28.73 14.53
CA GLN A 7 -30.87 30.16 14.64
C GLN A 7 -30.11 30.95 13.58
N PHE A 8 -28.80 30.73 13.42
CA PHE A 8 -27.98 31.40 12.40
C PHE A 8 -28.50 31.19 10.96
N PHE A 9 -28.82 29.93 10.59
CA PHE A 9 -29.38 29.64 9.27
C PHE A 9 -30.76 30.26 9.08
N THR A 10 -31.58 30.32 10.14
CA THR A 10 -32.91 30.96 10.09
C THR A 10 -32.79 32.48 9.92
N GLU A 11 -31.90 33.13 10.67
CA GLU A 11 -31.58 34.57 10.57
C GLU A 11 -31.02 34.94 9.21
N SER A 12 -30.23 34.04 8.60
CA SER A 12 -29.66 34.21 7.25
C SER A 12 -30.65 33.93 6.11
N GLY A 13 -31.91 33.59 6.43
CA GLY A 13 -32.97 33.37 5.45
C GLY A 13 -33.12 31.94 4.94
N PHE A 14 -32.51 30.96 5.61
CA PHE A 14 -32.56 29.53 5.28
C PHE A 14 -33.12 28.69 6.43
N PRO A 15 -34.40 28.86 6.81
CA PRO A 15 -35.01 28.11 7.90
C PRO A 15 -35.16 26.62 7.54
N CYS A 16 -34.84 25.75 8.51
CA CYS A 16 -35.03 24.32 8.35
C CYS A 16 -36.53 23.96 8.43
N PRO A 17 -37.10 23.25 7.42
CA PRO A 17 -38.48 22.81 7.47
C PRO A 17 -38.78 21.89 8.67
N PRO A 18 -40.02 21.92 9.21
CA PRO A 18 -40.43 20.96 10.23
C PRO A 18 -40.35 19.54 9.66
N LEU A 19 -39.93 18.57 10.47
CA LEU A 19 -39.75 17.14 10.12
C LEU A 19 -38.57 16.82 9.19
N ARG A 20 -37.67 17.78 8.91
CA ARG A 20 -36.42 17.52 8.17
C ARG A 20 -35.22 17.46 9.12
N ASN A 21 -34.28 16.56 8.84
CA ASN A 21 -33.01 16.53 9.57
C ASN A 21 -32.22 17.83 9.30
N PRO A 22 -31.89 18.63 10.34
CA PRO A 22 -31.18 19.90 10.19
C PRO A 22 -29.82 19.76 9.51
N SER A 23 -29.06 18.71 9.82
CA SER A 23 -27.73 18.49 9.25
C SER A 23 -27.79 18.24 7.73
N ASP A 24 -28.75 17.43 7.29
CA ASP A 24 -29.02 17.18 5.87
C ASP A 24 -29.45 18.48 5.16
N HIS A 25 -30.36 19.23 5.79
CA HIS A 25 -30.84 20.48 5.24
C HIS A 25 -29.72 21.52 5.05
N PHE A 26 -28.85 21.69 6.04
CA PHE A 26 -27.73 22.63 5.95
C PHE A 26 -26.70 22.20 4.90
N LEU A 27 -26.35 20.91 4.84
CA LEU A 27 -25.45 20.38 3.82
C LEU A 27 -26.00 20.61 2.41
N ARG A 28 -27.30 20.40 2.20
CA ARG A 28 -27.93 20.64 0.91
C ARG A 28 -27.98 22.12 0.53
N THR A 29 -28.08 23.02 1.51
CA THR A 29 -28.08 24.48 1.27
C THR A 29 -26.71 25.01 0.84
N ILE A 30 -25.60 24.37 1.27
CA ILE A 30 -24.23 24.83 0.98
C ILE A 30 -23.49 23.98 -0.06
N ASN A 31 -24.08 22.88 -0.54
CA ASN A 31 -23.42 22.00 -1.49
C ASN A 31 -23.90 22.28 -2.94
N LYS A 32 -22.95 22.67 -3.78
CA LYS A 32 -23.14 23.03 -5.20
C LYS A 32 -23.58 21.85 -6.06
N ASP A 33 -23.25 20.62 -5.67
CA ASP A 33 -23.61 19.42 -6.42
C ASP A 33 -25.14 19.21 -6.49
N PHE A 34 -25.91 19.79 -5.57
CA PHE A 34 -27.38 19.72 -5.57
C PHE A 34 -28.06 20.84 -6.36
N ASP A 35 -27.31 21.79 -6.95
CA ASP A 35 -27.89 22.86 -7.78
C ASP A 35 -28.47 22.31 -9.09
N GLU A 36 -27.93 21.21 -9.63
CA GLU A 36 -28.41 20.56 -10.87
C GLU A 36 -29.75 19.83 -10.67
N GLU A 37 -29.96 19.15 -9.53
CA GLU A 37 -31.23 18.49 -9.18
C GLU A 37 -32.40 19.48 -9.02
N ILE A 38 -32.11 20.76 -8.77
CA ILE A 38 -33.12 21.80 -8.54
C ILE A 38 -33.75 22.27 -9.87
N VAL A 39 -33.06 22.10 -10.99
CA VAL A 39 -33.53 22.53 -12.32
C VAL A 39 -34.75 21.71 -12.77
N GLU A 40 -34.88 20.46 -12.32
CA GLU A 40 -35.94 19.54 -12.78
C GLU A 40 -37.24 19.58 -11.96
N SER A 41 -37.23 20.00 -10.68
CA SER A 41 -38.38 19.78 -9.79
C SER A 41 -39.20 21.01 -9.38
N SER A 42 -38.76 22.27 -9.53
CA SER A 42 -39.61 23.40 -9.08
C SER A 42 -39.16 24.80 -9.54
N LYS A 43 -40.03 25.49 -10.29
CA LYS A 43 -39.94 26.91 -10.73
C LYS A 43 -40.08 27.96 -9.60
N ALA A 44 -39.70 27.67 -8.36
CA ALA A 44 -39.90 28.60 -7.25
C ALA A 44 -38.61 28.87 -6.46
N ARG A 45 -37.88 29.91 -6.89
CA ARG A 45 -37.16 30.87 -6.03
C ARG A 45 -36.27 30.29 -4.92
N ARG A 46 -35.55 29.20 -5.19
CA ARG A 46 -34.51 28.71 -4.28
C ARG A 46 -33.18 29.31 -4.73
N LYS A 47 -32.50 30.03 -3.83
CA LYS A 47 -31.15 30.56 -4.07
C LYS A 47 -30.22 29.39 -4.39
N THR A 48 -29.30 29.58 -5.32
CA THR A 48 -28.28 28.58 -5.64
C THR A 48 -27.37 28.37 -4.42
N ALA A 49 -26.72 27.22 -4.31
CA ALA A 49 -25.77 26.98 -3.24
C ALA A 49 -24.64 28.01 -3.23
N ALA A 50 -24.23 28.53 -4.41
CA ALA A 50 -23.25 29.60 -4.51
C ALA A 50 -23.71 30.91 -3.83
N GLU A 51 -24.94 31.36 -4.11
CA GLU A 51 -25.53 32.54 -3.46
C GLU A 51 -25.75 32.31 -1.96
N ALA A 52 -26.17 31.11 -1.57
CA ALA A 52 -26.35 30.76 -0.17
C ALA A 52 -25.02 30.77 0.60
N ILE A 53 -23.94 30.25 0.01
CA ILE A 53 -22.59 30.30 0.61
C ILE A 53 -22.15 31.75 0.79
N GLU A 54 -22.34 32.62 -0.20
CA GLU A 54 -21.94 34.03 -0.09
C GLU A 54 -22.67 34.76 1.04
N ILE A 55 -24.00 34.61 1.11
CA ILE A 55 -24.84 35.22 2.16
C ILE A 55 -24.45 34.68 3.55
N LEU A 56 -24.26 33.36 3.68
CA LEU A 56 -23.87 32.76 4.95
C LEU A 56 -22.46 33.18 5.37
N THR A 57 -21.56 33.39 4.40
CA THR A 57 -20.19 33.86 4.67
C THR A 57 -20.19 35.30 5.16
N ASP A 58 -20.94 36.19 4.50
CA ASP A 58 -21.09 37.60 4.91
C ASP A 58 -21.77 37.72 6.29
N ALA A 59 -22.85 36.97 6.50
CA ALA A 59 -23.54 36.92 7.80
C ALA A 59 -22.63 36.40 8.93
N TYR A 60 -21.75 35.44 8.66
CA TYR A 60 -20.81 34.92 9.65
C TYR A 60 -19.63 35.87 9.93
N GLN A 61 -19.20 36.65 8.93
CA GLN A 61 -18.17 37.68 9.08
C GLN A 61 -18.66 38.88 9.89
N SER A 62 -19.97 39.04 10.06
CA SER A 62 -20.54 40.06 10.95
C SER A 62 -19.96 39.94 12.37
N PRO A 63 -19.75 41.08 13.06
CA PRO A 63 -19.05 41.13 14.35
C PRO A 63 -19.72 40.24 15.41
N ALA A 64 -21.05 40.08 15.37
CA ALA A 64 -21.81 39.29 16.34
C ALA A 64 -21.38 37.82 16.44
N TYR A 65 -20.96 37.20 15.33
CA TYR A 65 -20.55 35.80 15.28
C TYR A 65 -19.03 35.63 15.26
N SER A 66 -18.33 36.52 14.57
CA SER A 66 -16.87 36.51 14.47
C SER A 66 -16.19 36.81 15.80
N GLU A 67 -16.63 37.85 16.53
CA GLU A 67 -16.04 38.29 17.79
C GLU A 67 -16.12 37.20 18.87
N LYS A 68 -17.30 36.58 19.02
CA LYS A 68 -17.51 35.47 19.97
C LYS A 68 -16.60 34.26 19.69
N THR A 69 -16.29 33.99 18.43
CA THR A 69 -15.39 32.90 18.04
C THR A 69 -13.94 33.29 18.29
N MET A 70 -13.57 34.53 17.95
CA MET A 70 -12.23 35.07 18.19
C MET A 70 -11.90 35.15 19.68
N ASP A 71 -12.86 35.56 20.52
CA ASP A 71 -12.72 35.60 21.98
C ASP A 71 -12.47 34.21 22.55
N ARG A 72 -13.23 33.19 22.11
CA ARG A 72 -12.99 31.80 22.52
C ARG A 72 -11.62 31.29 22.06
N ILE A 73 -11.16 31.68 20.87
CA ILE A 73 -9.83 31.33 20.39
C ILE A 73 -8.75 32.01 21.23
N ALA A 74 -8.94 33.28 21.61
CA ALA A 74 -8.04 34.03 22.47
C ALA A 74 -7.97 33.44 23.88
N GLU A 75 -9.13 33.07 24.44
CA GLU A 75 -9.25 32.36 25.72
C GLU A 75 -8.52 31.00 25.67
N MET A 76 -8.74 30.20 24.64
CA MET A 76 -8.05 28.91 24.45
C MET A 76 -6.53 29.07 24.29
N LYS A 77 -6.06 30.14 23.64
CA LYS A 77 -4.63 30.46 23.55
C LYS A 77 -4.06 30.89 24.90
N GLY A 78 -4.82 31.67 25.68
CA GLY A 78 -4.43 32.17 27.00
C GLY A 78 -4.36 31.10 28.08
N ILE A 79 -5.21 30.07 27.99
CA ILE A 79 -5.23 28.92 28.92
C ILE A 79 -3.93 28.10 28.84
N GLY A 80 -3.15 28.21 27.77
CA GLY A 80 -1.82 27.59 27.67
C GLY A 80 -1.88 26.09 27.95
N GLY A 81 -2.53 25.33 27.05
CA GLY A 81 -2.60 23.88 27.19
C GLY A 81 -1.19 23.26 27.30
N ALA A 82 -1.05 22.21 28.12
CA ALA A 82 0.19 21.43 28.16
C ALA A 82 0.59 21.08 26.72
N PRO A 83 1.88 21.24 26.34
CA PRO A 83 2.32 20.89 25.00
C PRO A 83 1.84 19.46 24.72
N PHE A 84 1.19 19.26 23.57
CA PHE A 84 0.72 17.95 23.13
C PHE A 84 1.82 16.93 23.43
N ARG A 85 1.55 15.98 24.35
CA ARG A 85 2.55 14.99 24.77
C ARG A 85 3.01 14.28 23.51
N LYS A 86 4.22 14.60 23.03
CA LYS A 86 4.82 13.99 21.86
C LYS A 86 4.76 12.49 22.14
N ARG A 87 3.98 11.77 21.33
CA ARG A 87 3.78 10.33 21.51
C ARG A 87 5.16 9.69 21.55
N GLU A 88 5.54 9.09 22.69
CA GLU A 88 6.82 8.40 22.81
C GLU A 88 6.87 7.35 21.70
N GLN A 89 7.76 7.59 20.74
CA GLN A 89 7.91 6.69 19.62
C GLN A 89 8.84 5.55 20.05
N ALA A 90 8.44 4.32 19.75
CA ALA A 90 9.29 3.16 19.96
C ALA A 90 10.63 3.32 19.19
N SER A 91 11.68 2.72 19.74
CA SER A 91 13.00 2.63 19.10
C SER A 91 12.90 2.05 17.69
N PHE A 92 13.79 2.50 16.80
CA PHE A 92 13.92 1.99 15.43
C PHE A 92 14.04 0.47 15.39
N SER A 93 14.83 -0.13 16.30
CA SER A 93 15.02 -1.58 16.37
C SER A 93 13.74 -2.31 16.77
N THR A 94 12.99 -1.78 17.74
CA THR A 94 11.70 -2.37 18.16
C THR A 94 10.68 -2.31 17.03
N LYS A 95 10.61 -1.17 16.32
CA LYS A 95 9.76 -1.03 15.13
C LYS A 95 10.15 -2.06 14.08
N LEU A 96 11.43 -2.17 13.75
CA LEU A 96 11.94 -3.10 12.75
C LEU A 96 11.58 -4.56 13.11
N PHE A 97 11.87 -4.99 14.34
CA PHE A 97 11.59 -6.35 14.77
C PHE A 97 10.10 -6.70 14.72
N VAL A 98 9.24 -5.79 15.19
CA VAL A 98 7.78 -6.00 15.18
C VAL A 98 7.26 -6.04 13.74
N LEU A 99 7.75 -5.15 12.87
CA LEU A 99 7.37 -5.12 11.46
C LEU A 99 7.84 -6.38 10.73
N THR A 100 9.08 -6.83 10.95
CA THR A 100 9.61 -8.06 10.35
C THR A 100 8.81 -9.27 10.81
N ARG A 101 8.48 -9.37 12.11
CA ARG A 101 7.63 -10.45 12.64
C ARG A 101 6.24 -10.42 12.02
N ARG A 102 5.64 -9.24 11.88
CA ARG A 102 4.32 -9.07 11.24
C ARG A 102 4.38 -9.48 9.77
N SER A 103 5.37 -8.99 9.03
CA SER A 103 5.56 -9.30 7.61
C SER A 103 5.81 -10.80 7.40
N PHE A 104 6.61 -11.44 8.26
CA PHE A 104 6.84 -12.89 8.21
C PHE A 104 5.56 -13.70 8.40
N VAL A 105 4.71 -13.31 9.37
CA VAL A 105 3.40 -13.96 9.56
C VAL A 105 2.47 -13.71 8.39
N ASN A 106 2.50 -12.52 7.79
CA ASN A 106 1.72 -12.19 6.59
C ASN A 106 2.13 -13.10 5.43
N MET A 107 3.43 -13.15 5.14
CA MET A 107 4.03 -13.98 4.08
C MET A 107 3.73 -15.47 4.26
N HIS A 108 3.82 -15.99 5.49
CA HIS A 108 3.48 -17.39 5.75
C HIS A 108 2.00 -17.71 5.47
N ARG A 109 1.10 -16.79 5.81
CA ARG A 109 -0.35 -16.98 5.68
C ARG A 109 -0.85 -16.74 4.26
N ASP A 110 -0.13 -15.97 3.46
CA ASP A 110 -0.40 -15.80 2.04
C ASP A 110 0.09 -17.03 1.24
N ILE A 111 -0.75 -18.07 1.25
CA ILE A 111 -0.52 -19.32 0.53
C ILE A 111 -0.44 -19.09 -0.99
N GLY A 112 -1.24 -18.15 -1.50
CA GLY A 112 -1.28 -17.82 -2.93
C GLY A 112 0.04 -17.22 -3.40
N TYR A 113 0.66 -16.34 -2.61
CA TYR A 113 1.87 -15.66 -3.03
C TYR A 113 3.11 -16.57 -3.04
N TYR A 114 3.40 -17.30 -1.95
CA TYR A 114 4.66 -18.06 -1.84
C TYR A 114 4.54 -19.53 -2.24
N TRP A 115 3.49 -20.21 -1.78
CA TRP A 115 3.38 -21.67 -1.96
C TRP A 115 2.89 -22.04 -3.35
N MET A 116 1.92 -21.31 -3.91
CA MET A 116 1.48 -21.51 -5.30
C MET A 116 2.64 -21.22 -6.26
N ARG A 117 3.38 -20.14 -6.02
CA ARG A 117 4.57 -19.75 -6.78
C ARG A 117 5.63 -20.85 -6.74
N LEU A 118 5.93 -21.40 -5.56
CA LEU A 118 6.83 -22.56 -5.43
C LEU A 118 6.36 -23.76 -6.27
N GLY A 119 5.06 -24.09 -6.23
CA GLY A 119 4.49 -25.19 -7.01
C GLY A 119 4.64 -24.99 -8.52
N VAL A 120 4.35 -23.79 -9.02
CA VAL A 120 4.54 -23.47 -10.45
C VAL A 120 6.02 -23.54 -10.85
N TYR A 121 6.93 -23.10 -9.97
CA TYR A 121 8.36 -23.10 -10.26
C TYR A 121 8.93 -24.51 -10.28
N LEU A 122 8.44 -25.38 -9.40
CA LEU A 122 8.72 -26.81 -9.46
C LEU A 122 8.23 -27.41 -10.77
N GLY A 123 6.99 -27.13 -11.18
CA GLY A 123 6.46 -27.62 -12.46
C GLY A 123 7.34 -27.22 -13.65
N ILE A 124 7.68 -25.94 -13.76
CA ILE A 124 8.55 -25.42 -14.83
C ILE A 124 9.97 -26.01 -14.73
N GLY A 125 10.53 -26.11 -13.52
CA GLY A 125 11.85 -26.69 -13.29
C GLY A 125 11.93 -28.15 -13.71
N ILE A 126 10.87 -28.94 -13.49
CA ILE A 126 10.78 -30.33 -13.97
C ILE A 126 10.75 -30.34 -15.50
N CYS A 127 9.87 -29.55 -16.12
CA CYS A 127 9.76 -29.48 -17.57
C CYS A 127 11.12 -29.15 -18.22
N LEU A 128 11.77 -28.07 -17.79
CA LEU A 128 13.09 -27.68 -18.30
C LEU A 128 14.17 -28.73 -18.00
N GLY A 129 14.16 -29.28 -16.79
CA GLY A 129 15.09 -30.34 -16.39
C GLY A 129 14.97 -31.60 -17.25
N THR A 130 13.75 -31.94 -17.69
CA THR A 130 13.52 -33.07 -18.61
C THR A 130 13.89 -32.77 -20.05
N ILE A 131 13.66 -31.55 -20.55
CA ILE A 131 14.04 -31.15 -21.91
C ILE A 131 15.56 -31.21 -22.09
N PHE A 132 16.29 -30.70 -21.09
CA PHE A 132 17.76 -30.66 -21.10
C PHE A 132 18.38 -31.76 -20.23
N TYR A 133 17.76 -32.94 -20.21
CA TYR A 133 18.21 -34.05 -19.35
C TYR A 133 19.64 -34.47 -19.72
N GLN A 134 20.52 -34.50 -18.70
CA GLN A 134 21.93 -34.90 -18.79
C GLN A 134 22.67 -34.33 -20.02
N VAL A 135 23.00 -33.05 -19.98
CA VAL A 135 23.75 -32.40 -21.05
C VAL A 135 25.15 -33.01 -21.17
N GLY A 136 25.45 -33.58 -22.35
CA GLY A 136 26.71 -34.24 -22.66
C GLY A 136 27.94 -33.32 -22.68
N HIS A 137 29.02 -33.81 -23.32
CA HIS A 137 30.32 -33.13 -23.39
C HIS A 137 30.77 -32.75 -24.82
N SER A 138 29.84 -32.74 -25.77
CA SER A 138 30.11 -32.37 -27.16
C SER A 138 30.16 -30.84 -27.34
N TYR A 139 30.66 -30.34 -28.47
CA TYR A 139 30.64 -28.90 -28.79
C TYR A 139 29.21 -28.32 -28.77
N SER A 140 28.21 -29.06 -29.23
CA SER A 140 26.79 -28.69 -29.13
C SER A 140 26.30 -28.61 -27.67
N SER A 141 26.91 -29.37 -26.76
CA SER A 141 26.57 -29.37 -25.34
C SER A 141 27.01 -28.10 -24.62
N ILE A 142 28.00 -27.37 -25.15
CA ILE A 142 28.41 -26.07 -24.60
C ILE A 142 27.26 -25.06 -24.77
N GLN A 143 26.67 -25.01 -25.97
CA GLN A 143 25.53 -24.16 -26.26
C GLN A 143 24.32 -24.52 -25.38
N ALA A 144 23.98 -25.82 -25.28
CA ALA A 144 22.88 -26.28 -24.45
C ALA A 144 23.04 -25.90 -22.97
N ARG A 145 24.27 -25.90 -22.43
CA ARG A 145 24.54 -25.45 -21.04
C ARG A 145 24.26 -23.96 -20.86
N CYS A 146 24.65 -23.13 -21.82
CA CYS A 146 24.35 -21.69 -21.79
C CYS A 146 22.84 -21.45 -21.85
N GLU A 147 22.13 -22.19 -22.70
CA GLU A 147 20.67 -22.10 -22.83
C GLU A 147 19.97 -22.47 -21.51
N VAL A 148 20.35 -23.59 -20.88
CA VAL A 148 19.79 -24.01 -19.58
C VAL A 148 19.95 -22.93 -18.51
N ILE A 149 21.16 -22.38 -18.37
CA ILE A 149 21.42 -21.34 -17.36
C ILE A 149 20.61 -20.08 -17.66
N MET A 150 20.60 -19.64 -18.93
CA MET A 150 19.86 -18.46 -19.35
C MET A 150 18.35 -18.63 -19.10
N TYR A 151 17.76 -19.75 -19.53
CA TYR A 151 16.34 -20.01 -19.35
C TYR A 151 15.97 -20.12 -17.86
N THR A 152 16.81 -20.78 -17.06
CA THR A 152 16.56 -20.90 -15.62
C THR A 152 16.54 -19.54 -14.95
N THR A 153 17.58 -18.72 -15.18
CA THR A 153 17.66 -17.38 -14.56
C THR A 153 16.57 -16.45 -15.09
N ALA A 154 16.29 -16.45 -16.39
CA ALA A 154 15.27 -15.59 -16.99
C ALA A 154 13.84 -15.94 -16.56
N LEU A 155 13.50 -17.24 -16.48
CA LEU A 155 12.17 -17.65 -16.03
C LEU A 155 11.99 -17.39 -14.54
N LEU A 156 13.02 -17.62 -13.72
CA LEU A 156 12.95 -17.34 -12.29
C LEU A 156 12.75 -15.85 -12.01
N THR A 157 13.41 -14.96 -12.75
CA THR A 157 13.24 -13.50 -12.61
C THR A 157 11.92 -13.01 -13.16
N PHE A 158 11.49 -13.47 -14.34
CA PHE A 158 10.21 -13.06 -14.94
C PHE A 158 9.03 -13.45 -14.04
N MET A 159 9.06 -14.68 -13.54
CA MET A 159 8.00 -15.17 -12.67
C MET A 159 8.01 -14.47 -11.31
N ALA A 160 9.08 -13.78 -10.93
CA ALA A 160 9.13 -13.05 -9.67
C ALA A 160 8.20 -11.83 -9.65
N ILE A 161 7.98 -11.24 -10.83
CA ILE A 161 7.01 -10.16 -11.05
C ILE A 161 5.58 -10.60 -10.70
N GLY A 162 5.29 -11.90 -10.74
CA GLY A 162 3.98 -12.45 -10.35
C GLY A 162 3.55 -12.13 -8.91
N GLY A 163 4.49 -11.76 -8.02
CA GLY A 163 4.18 -11.29 -6.67
C GLY A 163 3.70 -9.82 -6.60
N PHE A 164 3.78 -9.06 -7.69
CA PHE A 164 3.50 -7.61 -7.66
C PHE A 164 2.11 -7.26 -7.08
N PRO A 165 1.01 -7.96 -7.41
CA PRO A 165 -0.31 -7.62 -6.89
C PRO A 165 -0.40 -7.66 -5.37
N SER A 166 0.09 -8.72 -4.71
CA SER A 166 0.06 -8.79 -3.25
C SER A 166 0.95 -7.73 -2.61
N PHE A 167 2.09 -7.40 -3.24
CA PHE A 167 2.94 -6.32 -2.76
C PHE A 167 2.22 -4.95 -2.80
N VAL A 168 1.46 -4.68 -3.86
CA VAL A 168 0.63 -3.46 -3.96
C VAL A 168 -0.43 -3.39 -2.84
N GLU A 169 -0.97 -4.53 -2.40
CA GLU A 169 -1.89 -4.57 -1.26
C GLU A 169 -1.19 -4.20 0.05
N ASP A 170 0.02 -4.71 0.29
CA ASP A 170 0.83 -4.35 1.46
C ASP A 170 1.20 -2.86 1.45
N VAL A 171 1.53 -2.29 0.29
CA VAL A 171 1.84 -0.86 0.13
C VAL A 171 0.62 0.03 0.43
N LYS A 172 -0.62 -0.41 0.13
CA LYS A 172 -1.85 0.32 0.49
C LYS A 172 -2.00 0.43 2.00
N VAL A 173 -1.74 -0.66 2.73
CA VAL A 173 -1.77 -0.68 4.20
C VAL A 173 -0.66 0.21 4.76
N PHE A 174 0.55 0.09 4.24
CA PHE A 174 1.69 0.93 4.61
C PHE A 174 1.37 2.43 4.48
N ARG A 175 0.77 2.85 3.37
CA ARG A 175 0.41 4.27 3.14
C ARG A 175 -0.51 4.80 4.24
N ARG A 176 -1.50 4.00 4.66
CA ARG A 176 -2.42 4.37 5.76
C ARG A 176 -1.71 4.45 7.11
N GLU A 177 -0.87 3.47 7.41
CA GLU A 177 -0.13 3.40 8.68
C GLU A 177 0.91 4.52 8.80
N ARG A 178 1.53 4.90 7.69
CA ARG A 178 2.46 6.03 7.59
C ARG A 178 1.77 7.38 7.76
N LEU A 179 0.59 7.59 7.17
CA LEU A 179 -0.22 8.80 7.41
C LEU A 179 -0.63 8.95 8.87
N SER A 180 -0.79 7.83 9.58
CA SER A 180 -1.06 7.80 11.02
C SER A 180 0.21 7.93 11.90
N GLY A 181 1.40 8.05 11.30
CA GLY A 181 2.66 8.31 11.99
C GLY A 181 3.28 7.11 12.73
N HIS A 182 2.93 5.86 12.36
CA HIS A 182 3.43 4.66 13.05
C HIS A 182 4.90 4.33 12.75
N TYR A 183 5.31 4.36 11.47
CA TYR A 183 6.68 4.05 11.04
C TYR A 183 7.06 4.71 9.70
N GLY A 184 8.36 4.70 9.39
CA GLY A 184 8.95 5.29 8.19
C GLY A 184 9.09 4.31 7.02
N VAL A 185 9.56 4.85 5.88
CA VAL A 185 9.79 4.07 4.66
C VAL A 185 10.97 3.11 4.85
N ALA A 186 12.03 3.55 5.53
CA ALA A 186 13.22 2.72 5.75
C ALA A 186 12.91 1.50 6.62
N GLU A 187 12.13 1.66 7.70
CA GLU A 187 11.69 0.55 8.54
C GLU A 187 10.89 -0.47 7.74
N PHE A 188 9.99 0.00 6.87
CA PHE A 188 9.18 -0.86 6.01
C PHE A 188 10.05 -1.68 5.06
N VAL A 189 10.89 -1.02 4.26
CA VAL A 189 11.70 -1.67 3.21
C VAL A 189 12.66 -2.69 3.83
N ILE A 190 13.37 -2.32 4.90
CA ILE A 190 14.30 -3.24 5.58
C ILE A 190 13.54 -4.41 6.19
N SER A 191 12.41 -4.15 6.86
CA SER A 191 11.62 -5.22 7.49
C SER A 191 11.07 -6.22 6.48
N ASN A 192 10.60 -5.73 5.32
CA ASN A 192 10.04 -6.53 4.24
C ASN A 192 11.11 -7.33 3.51
N THR A 193 12.30 -6.74 3.30
CA THR A 193 13.42 -7.44 2.67
C THR A 193 13.90 -8.60 3.55
N LEU A 194 14.04 -8.35 4.86
CA LEU A 194 14.44 -9.36 5.84
C LEU A 194 13.44 -10.51 5.93
N SER A 195 12.15 -10.22 5.95
CA SER A 195 11.10 -11.26 5.99
C SER A 195 10.99 -12.03 4.67
N ALA A 196 11.17 -11.37 3.51
CA ALA A 196 11.09 -12.00 2.19
C ALA A 196 12.25 -12.96 1.88
N THR A 197 13.45 -12.61 2.36
CA THR A 197 14.70 -13.34 2.08
C THR A 197 14.60 -14.87 2.26
N PRO A 198 14.13 -15.41 3.40
CA PRO A 198 14.02 -16.87 3.58
C PRO A 198 13.07 -17.53 2.57
N TYR A 199 11.95 -16.89 2.24
CA TYR A 199 10.99 -17.46 1.30
C TYR A 199 11.50 -17.42 -0.14
N LEU A 200 12.14 -16.33 -0.56
CA LEU A 200 12.78 -16.22 -1.86
C LEU A 200 13.93 -17.23 -1.99
N ALA A 201 14.70 -17.44 -0.93
CA ALA A 201 15.73 -18.47 -0.89
C ALA A 201 15.13 -19.86 -1.11
N VAL A 202 14.02 -20.21 -0.44
CA VAL A 202 13.35 -21.51 -0.66
C VAL A 202 12.87 -21.66 -2.11
N ILE A 203 12.28 -20.62 -2.67
CA ILE A 203 11.77 -20.60 -4.06
C ILE A 203 12.91 -20.68 -5.09
N ALA A 204 14.10 -20.18 -4.80
CA ALA A 204 15.27 -20.29 -5.67
C ALA A 204 15.99 -21.64 -5.50
N VAL A 205 16.20 -22.09 -4.26
CA VAL A 205 17.00 -23.26 -3.92
C VAL A 205 16.32 -24.55 -4.37
N ILE A 206 15.04 -24.76 -4.06
CA ILE A 206 14.39 -26.07 -4.31
C ILE A 206 14.27 -26.35 -5.82
N PRO A 207 13.64 -25.47 -6.63
CA PRO A 207 13.52 -25.70 -8.07
C PRO A 207 14.88 -25.61 -8.78
N GLY A 208 15.76 -24.71 -8.33
CA GLY A 208 17.11 -24.56 -8.86
C GLY A 208 17.97 -25.81 -8.63
N ALA A 209 17.91 -26.41 -7.44
CA ALA A 209 18.61 -27.66 -7.15
C ALA A 209 18.10 -28.82 -7.99
N MET A 210 16.79 -28.98 -8.06
CA MET A 210 16.17 -30.00 -8.90
C MET A 210 16.62 -29.87 -10.36
N LEU A 211 16.53 -28.67 -10.95
CA LEU A 211 16.98 -28.42 -12.32
C LEU A 211 18.49 -28.67 -12.49
N TYR A 212 19.30 -28.23 -11.53
CA TYR A 212 20.76 -28.40 -11.56
C TYR A 212 21.16 -29.87 -11.65
N TYR A 213 20.53 -30.73 -10.86
CA TYR A 213 20.80 -32.17 -10.86
C TYR A 213 20.18 -32.90 -12.06
N LEU A 214 18.97 -32.53 -12.51
CA LEU A 214 18.33 -33.16 -13.68
C LEU A 214 19.10 -32.91 -14.98
N THR A 215 19.57 -31.68 -15.17
CA THR A 215 20.31 -31.29 -16.40
C THR A 215 21.76 -31.78 -16.40
N GLY A 216 22.26 -32.31 -15.28
CA GLY A 216 23.61 -32.86 -15.19
C GLY A 216 24.71 -31.80 -15.25
N LEU A 217 24.49 -30.60 -14.70
CA LEU A 217 25.52 -29.57 -14.57
C LEU A 217 26.73 -30.05 -13.73
N THR A 218 27.81 -29.29 -13.77
CA THR A 218 29.12 -29.68 -13.22
C THR A 218 29.09 -29.98 -11.73
N LYS A 219 29.00 -31.27 -11.37
CA LYS A 219 28.98 -31.78 -9.99
C LYS A 219 30.07 -31.15 -9.11
N GLY A 220 29.68 -30.64 -7.94
CA GLY A 220 30.59 -30.09 -6.93
C GLY A 220 29.84 -29.14 -5.99
N PRO A 221 30.05 -29.22 -4.67
CA PRO A 221 29.31 -28.41 -3.70
C PRO A 221 29.54 -26.91 -3.90
N ASP A 222 30.77 -26.49 -4.22
CA ASP A 222 31.13 -25.08 -4.42
C ASP A 222 30.42 -24.46 -5.64
N ARG A 223 30.36 -25.23 -6.74
CA ARG A 223 29.69 -24.79 -7.99
C ARG A 223 28.18 -24.74 -7.83
N PHE A 224 27.62 -25.69 -7.10
CA PHE A 224 26.21 -25.68 -6.76
C PHE A 224 25.86 -24.48 -5.86
N ALA A 225 26.66 -24.22 -4.83
CA ALA A 225 26.48 -23.06 -3.95
C ALA A 225 26.54 -21.74 -4.74
N TYR A 226 27.51 -21.60 -5.65
CA TYR A 226 27.60 -20.43 -6.52
C TYR A 226 26.36 -20.23 -7.39
N PHE A 227 25.86 -21.31 -8.00
CA PHE A 227 24.63 -21.28 -8.80
C PHE A 227 23.41 -20.84 -7.97
N VAL A 228 23.23 -21.42 -6.79
CA VAL A 228 22.12 -21.07 -5.88
C VAL A 228 22.22 -19.61 -5.42
N VAL A 229 23.41 -19.15 -5.00
CA VAL A 229 23.62 -17.77 -4.57
C VAL A 229 23.31 -16.80 -5.72
N ASN A 230 23.69 -17.14 -6.95
CA ASN A 230 23.37 -16.33 -8.13
C ASN A 230 21.85 -16.23 -8.33
N LEU A 231 21.13 -17.35 -8.28
CA LEU A 231 19.66 -17.35 -8.39
C LEU A 231 18.99 -16.55 -7.26
N CYS A 232 19.44 -16.72 -6.02
CA CYS A 232 18.94 -15.94 -4.88
C CYS A 232 19.17 -14.44 -5.09
N MET A 233 20.37 -14.03 -5.52
CA MET A 233 20.69 -12.63 -5.83
C MET A 233 19.79 -12.06 -6.93
N CYS A 234 19.54 -12.81 -8.00
CA CYS A 234 18.62 -12.40 -9.07
C CYS A 234 17.21 -12.19 -8.54
N THR A 235 16.68 -13.10 -7.72
CA THR A 235 15.33 -12.96 -7.16
C THR A 235 15.21 -11.79 -6.17
N LEU A 236 16.23 -11.57 -5.32
CA LEU A 236 16.28 -10.43 -4.41
C LEU A 236 16.35 -9.10 -5.17
N LEU A 237 17.11 -9.06 -6.27
CA LEU A 237 17.20 -7.88 -7.12
C LEU A 237 15.83 -7.53 -7.71
N VAL A 238 15.12 -8.51 -8.28
CA VAL A 238 13.77 -8.27 -8.83
C VAL A 238 12.80 -7.80 -7.76
N GLU A 239 12.81 -8.41 -6.57
CA GLU A 239 11.98 -7.97 -5.45
C GLU A 239 12.29 -6.53 -5.04
N SER A 240 13.57 -6.15 -5.00
CA SER A 240 13.99 -4.78 -4.72
C SER A 240 13.53 -3.78 -5.78
N MET A 241 13.55 -4.18 -7.06
CA MET A 241 13.00 -3.35 -8.14
C MET A 241 11.47 -3.20 -8.01
N MET A 242 10.75 -4.25 -7.64
CA MET A 242 9.31 -4.18 -7.39
C MET A 242 9.00 -3.21 -6.25
N MET A 243 9.81 -3.21 -5.18
CA MET A 243 9.68 -2.26 -4.07
C MET A 243 9.92 -0.80 -4.48
N ILE A 244 10.76 -0.55 -5.48
CA ILE A 244 11.05 0.80 -6.00
C ILE A 244 9.90 1.29 -6.89
N ILE A 245 9.26 0.38 -7.65
CA ILE A 245 8.22 0.72 -8.63
C ILE A 245 6.86 0.96 -7.97
N ALA A 246 6.52 0.24 -6.90
CA ALA A 246 5.21 0.34 -6.24
C ALA A 246 5.08 1.58 -5.34
#